data_AF-A0A1J5AQP8-F1
#
_entry.id   AF-A0A1J5AQP8-F1
#
_cell.length_a   1.000
_cell.length_b   1.000
_cell.length_c   1.000
_cell.angle_alpha   90.00
_cell.angle_beta   90.00
_cell.angle_gamma   90.00
#
_symmetry.space_group_name_H-M   'P 1'
#
loop_
_entity.id
_entity.type
_entity.pdbx_description
1 polymer ?
#
loop_
_entity_poly.entity_id
_entity_poly.type
_entity_poly.pdbx_seq_one_letter_code
_entity_poly.pdbx_strand_id
1 'polypeptide(L)'
;MKKLILFLSISLASISLIGQEDYVQYPKYETVVNKLFKEYSLSELLSNSYFEFQKRPKGWYILVKNYNDGMKIIKNELFWDREIGSFKDIDVEKISDLESNETYMEDYLKAQNAQNYNICPYFGYEGWDLDVIKDFKNSSILSDTLLYALGRAYSSFASNLLNNNSGLADSNYQYSLPQGKNCMTDNQLENYRLYRHLAIDNFKKLAVRNPNFETIVGPIWIKVSNEYLTSFLDLRIYQNELEASKEIVDGLYDAFYISIAKNYLNSCAQNAVLFTNGDNDTYPLLYLQSKYGFRKDVLVVNLSLLNTERYFISMKDKVFDSEGLKFRLSNNQISDGKRDFVLLLDNGNGPMELKELIDFVINDENTMNYDGRDYYYLPTNQFLISTVNDTISWGVDNSYIFKNQLIVLDFLANNKMKRPVYFASSIGSDAYFGLEPYLKSEGLALRLTAQKEEMSSSQLFLVNSTVMYKNMMDIFDFASIEKASQSEKYFCSNYRYFFQNLANTLIVEHKNDSAKTVLDKCIEIIPNKLVPFDYYMVYIIENYYSIGEFEKANQIIKQLIYNLKNANEVYEEKSLLQIKENQEATLEKINELASQYSQLEIIENLEK
;
A
#
# COMPACT_ATOMS: atom_id res chain seq x y z
N MET A 1 -27.35 5.00 -2.86
CA MET A 1 -26.24 4.63 -3.77
C MET A 1 -24.94 4.84 -3.02
N LYS A 2 -24.31 3.76 -2.53
CA LYS A 2 -22.97 3.83 -1.93
C LYS A 2 -22.02 4.28 -3.04
N LYS A 3 -21.38 5.44 -2.86
CA LYS A 3 -20.36 5.95 -3.79
C LYS A 3 -19.20 4.96 -3.77
N LEU A 4 -19.10 4.13 -4.81
CA LEU A 4 -17.92 3.30 -5.05
C LEU A 4 -16.83 4.23 -5.61
N ILE A 5 -16.24 5.06 -4.76
CA ILE A 5 -14.97 5.72 -5.10
C ILE A 5 -13.93 4.61 -4.94
N LEU A 6 -13.70 3.88 -6.04
CA LEU A 6 -12.59 2.95 -6.15
C LEU A 6 -11.31 3.81 -6.15
N PHE A 7 -10.80 4.12 -4.96
CA PHE A 7 -9.43 4.58 -4.87
C PHE A 7 -8.57 3.45 -5.43
N LEU A 8 -7.86 3.72 -6.53
CA LEU A 8 -6.62 3.03 -6.85
C LEU A 8 -5.66 3.37 -5.71
N SER A 9 -5.82 2.68 -4.58
CA SER A 9 -4.73 2.51 -3.64
C SER A 9 -3.54 2.05 -4.46
N ILE A 10 -2.35 2.59 -4.18
CA ILE A 10 -1.09 1.98 -4.63
C ILE A 10 -0.84 0.66 -3.86
N SER A 11 -1.88 -0.02 -3.39
CA SER A 11 -1.89 -1.46 -3.55
C SER A 11 -1.94 -1.68 -5.05
N LEU A 12 -0.79 -1.93 -5.68
CA LEU A 12 -0.74 -2.62 -6.97
C LEU A 12 -1.95 -3.55 -7.00
N ALA A 13 -2.94 -3.22 -7.84
CA ALA A 13 -4.13 -4.04 -8.04
C ALA A 13 -3.60 -5.45 -8.06
N SER A 14 -3.99 -6.25 -7.05
CA SER A 14 -3.32 -7.50 -6.68
C SER A 14 -2.92 -8.17 -7.97
N ILE A 15 -1.63 -8.04 -8.33
CA ILE A 15 -1.19 -8.59 -9.58
C ILE A 15 -1.36 -10.06 -9.26
N SER A 16 -2.40 -10.66 -9.83
CA SER A 16 -2.44 -12.07 -10.05
C SER A 16 -1.23 -12.29 -10.94
N LEU A 17 -0.09 -12.47 -10.27
CA LEU A 17 1.05 -13.16 -10.81
C LEU A 17 0.41 -14.45 -11.24
N ILE A 18 0.06 -14.52 -12.53
CA ILE A 18 -0.27 -15.76 -13.19
C ILE A 18 0.89 -16.63 -12.76
N GLY A 19 0.64 -17.58 -11.84
CA GLY A 19 1.67 -18.46 -11.36
C GLY A 19 2.24 -19.09 -12.61
N GLN A 20 3.41 -18.61 -13.04
CA GLN A 20 4.02 -19.06 -14.27
C GLN A 20 4.47 -20.46 -13.93
N GLU A 21 3.65 -21.47 -14.25
CA GLU A 21 3.80 -22.92 -14.04
C GLU A 21 4.15 -23.41 -12.61
N ASP A 22 3.53 -24.51 -12.17
CA ASP A 22 3.94 -25.17 -10.91
C ASP A 22 5.20 -26.02 -11.15
N TYR A 23 6.36 -25.45 -10.83
CA TYR A 23 7.67 -26.06 -11.09
C TYR A 23 7.99 -27.32 -10.28
N VAL A 24 7.27 -27.52 -9.17
CA VAL A 24 7.50 -28.67 -8.28
C VAL A 24 6.35 -29.68 -8.40
N GLN A 25 5.41 -29.45 -9.32
CA GLN A 25 4.20 -30.24 -9.58
C GLN A 25 3.22 -30.28 -8.40
N TYR A 26 3.17 -29.21 -7.61
CA TYR A 26 2.18 -29.08 -6.55
C TYR A 26 0.82 -28.69 -7.14
N PRO A 27 -0.30 -29.00 -6.48
CA PRO A 27 -1.55 -28.33 -6.76
C PRO A 27 -1.43 -26.85 -6.36
N LYS A 28 -2.03 -25.97 -7.16
CA LYS A 28 -2.13 -24.53 -6.86
C LYS A 28 -2.82 -24.32 -5.51
N TYR A 29 -2.46 -23.24 -4.80
CA TYR A 29 -3.07 -22.90 -3.51
C TYR A 29 -4.60 -22.86 -3.59
N GLU A 30 -5.15 -22.24 -4.63
CA GLU A 30 -6.59 -22.19 -4.89
C GLU A 30 -7.22 -23.59 -4.97
N THR A 31 -6.55 -24.55 -5.64
CA THR A 31 -7.04 -25.93 -5.72
C THR A 31 -7.05 -26.60 -4.35
N VAL A 32 -6.03 -26.36 -3.52
CA VAL A 32 -5.92 -26.93 -2.17
C VAL A 32 -6.98 -26.34 -1.24
N VAL A 33 -7.16 -25.02 -1.26
CA VAL A 33 -8.19 -24.31 -0.48
C VAL A 33 -9.58 -24.78 -0.87
N ASN A 34 -9.90 -24.80 -2.17
CA ASN A 34 -11.18 -25.30 -2.66
C ASN A 34 -11.42 -26.77 -2.26
N LYS A 35 -10.39 -27.62 -2.36
CA LYS A 35 -10.51 -29.04 -1.99
C LYS A 35 -10.79 -29.21 -0.49
N LEU A 36 -10.10 -28.44 0.36
CA LEU A 36 -10.30 -28.48 1.81
C LEU A 36 -11.73 -28.04 2.18
N PHE A 37 -12.15 -26.85 1.76
CA PHE A 37 -13.44 -26.27 2.16
C PHE A 37 -14.65 -26.91 1.46
N LYS A 38 -14.45 -27.79 0.47
CA LYS A 38 -15.51 -28.66 -0.08
C LYS A 38 -15.74 -29.93 0.71
N GLU A 39 -14.78 -30.34 1.56
CA GLU A 39 -14.82 -31.64 2.23
C GLU A 39 -14.86 -31.53 3.76
N TYR A 40 -14.31 -30.47 4.34
CA TYR A 40 -14.08 -30.33 5.78
C TYR A 40 -14.70 -29.06 6.35
N SER A 41 -15.34 -29.16 7.51
CA SER A 41 -16.02 -28.04 8.18
C SER A 41 -15.13 -27.35 9.20
N LEU A 42 -15.05 -26.02 9.16
CA LEU A 42 -14.38 -25.23 10.20
C LEU A 42 -15.31 -24.99 11.42
N SER A 43 -16.62 -24.87 11.18
CA SER A 43 -17.61 -24.45 12.17
C SER A 43 -17.89 -25.50 13.26
N GLU A 44 -17.55 -26.76 12.99
CA GLU A 44 -17.76 -27.89 13.91
C GLU A 44 -16.50 -28.26 14.73
N LEU A 45 -15.32 -27.77 14.32
CA LEU A 45 -13.99 -28.08 14.88
C LEU A 45 -13.63 -27.30 16.18
N LEU A 46 -14.61 -27.00 17.04
CA LEU A 46 -14.54 -26.07 18.18
C LEU A 46 -14.70 -24.60 17.75
N SER A 47 -15.58 -23.87 18.44
CA SER A 47 -15.65 -22.41 18.35
C SER A 47 -14.23 -21.84 18.56
N ASN A 48 -13.75 -21.02 17.61
CA ASN A 48 -12.47 -20.30 17.67
C ASN A 48 -11.25 -21.11 17.17
N SER A 49 -11.44 -21.98 16.17
CA SER A 49 -10.36 -22.63 15.40
C SER A 49 -10.23 -22.06 13.97
N TYR A 50 -9.04 -22.13 13.38
CA TYR A 50 -8.82 -21.79 11.96
C TYR A 50 -7.82 -22.74 11.28
N PHE A 51 -7.88 -22.83 9.95
CA PHE A 51 -6.94 -23.59 9.15
C PHE A 51 -5.70 -22.75 8.82
N GLU A 52 -4.52 -23.34 8.96
CA GLU A 52 -3.29 -22.77 8.41
C GLU A 52 -2.72 -23.71 7.37
N PHE A 53 -2.47 -23.17 6.18
CA PHE A 53 -1.89 -23.91 5.07
C PHE A 53 -0.37 -23.82 5.14
N GLN A 54 0.33 -24.91 4.87
CA GLN A 54 1.79 -24.89 4.76
C GLN A 54 2.24 -25.72 3.56
N LYS A 55 2.95 -25.09 2.63
CA LYS A 55 3.52 -25.74 1.45
C LYS A 55 4.94 -26.17 1.78
N ARG A 56 5.13 -27.41 2.22
CA ARG A 56 6.44 -27.97 2.67
C ARG A 56 7.06 -28.87 1.58
N PRO A 57 8.35 -29.26 1.68
CA PRO A 57 9.01 -30.12 0.68
C PRO A 57 8.33 -31.48 0.39
N LYS A 58 7.61 -32.03 1.38
CA LYS A 58 6.85 -33.28 1.25
C LYS A 58 5.45 -33.11 0.65
N GLY A 59 4.90 -31.90 0.64
CA GLY A 59 3.54 -31.64 0.18
C GLY A 59 2.81 -30.53 0.94
N TRP A 60 1.50 -30.50 0.80
CA TRP A 60 0.65 -29.53 1.50
C TRP A 60 0.21 -30.07 2.85
N TYR A 61 0.45 -29.28 3.89
CA TYR A 61 -0.01 -29.54 5.23
C TYR A 61 -1.13 -28.59 5.61
N ILE A 62 -2.12 -29.11 6.34
CA ILE A 62 -3.22 -28.35 6.93
C ILE A 62 -3.07 -28.45 8.43
N LEU A 63 -2.87 -27.30 9.07
CA LEU A 63 -2.85 -27.18 10.50
C LEU A 63 -4.20 -26.66 10.97
N VAL A 64 -4.65 -27.14 12.13
CA VAL A 64 -5.79 -26.57 12.85
C VAL A 64 -5.23 -25.85 14.07
N LYS A 65 -5.44 -24.54 14.16
CA LYS A 65 -4.97 -23.72 15.28
C LYS A 65 -6.15 -23.14 16.06
N ASN A 66 -5.99 -23.04 17.38
CA ASN A 66 -7.01 -22.47 18.26
C ASN A 66 -6.62 -21.06 18.73
N TYR A 67 -7.51 -20.08 18.53
CA TYR A 67 -7.27 -18.71 18.98
C TYR A 67 -7.24 -18.59 20.51
N ASN A 68 -8.04 -19.33 21.26
CA ASN A 68 -8.15 -19.12 22.71
C ASN A 68 -6.95 -19.69 23.50
N ASP A 69 -6.21 -20.64 22.93
CA ASP A 69 -5.00 -21.24 23.53
C ASP A 69 -3.71 -20.69 22.88
N GLY A 70 -3.66 -19.37 22.62
CA GLY A 70 -2.45 -18.72 22.11
C GLY A 70 -1.99 -19.22 20.73
N MET A 71 -2.92 -19.56 19.83
CA MET A 71 -2.63 -20.10 18.48
C MET A 71 -1.99 -21.49 18.49
N LYS A 72 -2.22 -22.27 19.54
CA LYS A 72 -1.70 -23.64 19.63
C LYS A 72 -2.20 -24.51 18.47
N ILE A 73 -1.29 -25.30 17.93
CA ILE A 73 -1.55 -26.29 16.88
C ILE A 73 -2.25 -27.50 17.51
N ILE A 74 -3.50 -27.74 17.11
CA ILE A 74 -4.31 -28.89 17.51
C ILE A 74 -4.02 -30.08 16.60
N LYS A 75 -3.94 -29.85 15.28
CA LYS A 75 -3.68 -30.86 14.26
C LYS A 75 -2.66 -30.35 13.24
N ASN A 76 -1.90 -31.25 12.62
CA ASN A 76 -0.88 -30.97 11.61
C ASN A 76 -0.85 -32.13 10.61
N GLU A 77 -1.71 -32.03 9.60
CA GLU A 77 -2.05 -33.14 8.72
C GLU A 77 -1.44 -32.96 7.33
N LEU A 78 -0.86 -34.02 6.77
CA LEU A 78 -0.42 -34.02 5.37
C LEU A 78 -1.64 -34.23 4.46
N PHE A 79 -2.10 -33.16 3.82
CA PHE A 79 -3.32 -33.16 3.02
C PHE A 79 -3.09 -33.46 1.53
N TRP A 80 -1.92 -33.12 0.99
CA TRP A 80 -1.51 -33.55 -0.33
C TRP A 80 -0.06 -34.00 -0.30
N ASP A 81 0.22 -35.20 -0.81
CA ASP A 81 1.53 -35.83 -0.79
C ASP A 81 2.21 -35.72 -2.15
N ARG A 82 3.41 -35.14 -2.17
CA ARG A 82 4.19 -34.92 -3.40
C ARG A 82 4.70 -36.21 -4.02
N GLU A 83 5.10 -37.20 -3.23
CA GLU A 83 5.68 -38.45 -3.76
C GLU A 83 4.63 -39.27 -4.50
N ILE A 84 3.38 -39.21 -4.02
CA ILE A 84 2.24 -39.96 -4.59
C ILE A 84 1.47 -39.10 -5.61
N GLY A 85 1.51 -37.77 -5.47
CA GLY A 85 0.81 -36.84 -6.34
C GLY A 85 -0.69 -36.74 -6.05
N SER A 86 -1.15 -37.09 -4.84
CA SER A 86 -2.57 -37.18 -4.49
C SER A 86 -2.92 -36.54 -3.14
N PHE A 87 -4.18 -36.13 -3.00
CA PHE A 87 -4.74 -35.72 -1.72
C PHE A 87 -4.93 -36.92 -0.78
N LYS A 88 -4.89 -36.67 0.53
CA LYS A 88 -5.14 -37.62 1.60
C LYS A 88 -6.32 -37.12 2.45
N ASP A 89 -7.06 -38.05 3.06
CA ASP A 89 -8.01 -37.66 4.11
C ASP A 89 -7.23 -37.13 5.31
N ILE A 90 -7.77 -36.09 5.94
CA ILE A 90 -7.24 -35.55 7.20
C ILE A 90 -8.22 -35.86 8.33
N ASP A 91 -7.70 -35.97 9.54
CA ASP A 91 -8.49 -36.23 10.74
C ASP A 91 -9.26 -34.97 11.17
N VAL A 92 -10.21 -34.52 10.36
CA VAL A 92 -11.06 -33.35 10.60
C VAL A 92 -12.49 -33.73 10.23
N GLU A 93 -13.47 -33.23 10.99
CA GLU A 93 -14.88 -33.49 10.70
C GLU A 93 -15.27 -32.97 9.30
N LYS A 94 -15.98 -33.83 8.57
CA LYS A 94 -16.43 -33.55 7.21
C LYS A 94 -17.68 -32.68 7.24
N ILE A 95 -17.87 -31.89 6.18
CA ILE A 95 -18.97 -30.93 6.05
C ILE A 95 -20.36 -31.54 6.32
N SER A 96 -21.12 -30.82 7.14
CA SER A 96 -22.57 -30.97 7.31
C SER A 96 -23.38 -29.84 6.63
N ASP A 97 -22.79 -28.63 6.51
CA ASP A 97 -23.34 -27.43 5.87
C ASP A 97 -22.33 -26.80 4.88
N LEU A 98 -22.75 -26.59 3.63
CA LEU A 98 -21.91 -26.05 2.56
C LEU A 98 -21.89 -24.52 2.53
N GLU A 99 -22.98 -23.85 2.94
CA GLU A 99 -23.17 -22.41 2.74
C GLU A 99 -22.27 -21.60 3.67
N SER A 100 -22.12 -22.03 4.93
CA SER A 100 -21.23 -21.36 5.89
C SER A 100 -19.74 -21.45 5.52
N ASN A 101 -19.34 -22.48 4.78
CA ASN A 101 -17.94 -22.73 4.43
C ASN A 101 -17.45 -21.95 3.20
N GLU A 102 -18.36 -21.56 2.29
CA GLU A 102 -18.01 -20.76 1.11
C GLU A 102 -17.43 -19.39 1.50
N THR A 103 -18.02 -18.75 2.51
CA THR A 103 -17.53 -17.45 3.00
C THR A 103 -16.11 -17.57 3.54
N TYR A 104 -15.83 -18.58 4.39
CA TYR A 104 -14.47 -18.82 4.88
C TYR A 104 -13.50 -19.09 3.72
N MET A 105 -13.89 -19.96 2.78
CA MET A 105 -13.06 -20.27 1.62
C MET A 105 -12.66 -18.99 0.85
N GLU A 106 -13.62 -18.10 0.60
CA GLU A 106 -13.35 -16.82 -0.05
C GLU A 106 -12.34 -15.95 0.72
N ASP A 107 -12.44 -15.90 2.06
CA ASP A 107 -11.49 -15.15 2.88
C ASP A 107 -10.06 -15.69 2.73
N TYR A 108 -9.87 -17.02 2.69
CA TYR A 108 -8.56 -17.63 2.45
C TYR A 108 -8.01 -17.38 1.04
N LEU A 109 -8.88 -17.35 0.04
CA LEU A 109 -8.49 -17.07 -1.35
C LEU A 109 -8.13 -15.59 -1.55
N LYS A 110 -8.80 -14.68 -0.86
CA LYS A 110 -8.57 -13.22 -0.91
C LYS A 110 -7.45 -12.75 0.04
N ALA A 111 -7.00 -13.61 0.96
CA ALA A 111 -5.94 -13.28 1.91
C ALA A 111 -4.66 -12.81 1.20
N GLN A 112 -4.04 -11.74 1.72
CA GLN A 112 -2.84 -11.13 1.13
C GLN A 112 -1.68 -12.13 0.95
N ASN A 113 -1.59 -13.15 1.81
CA ASN A 113 -0.55 -14.17 1.75
C ASN A 113 -0.79 -15.26 0.69
N ALA A 114 -2.00 -15.37 0.14
CA ALA A 114 -2.36 -16.39 -0.86
C ALA A 114 -1.41 -16.37 -2.06
N GLN A 115 -1.04 -15.17 -2.54
CA GLN A 115 -0.11 -15.00 -3.65
C GLN A 115 1.28 -15.61 -3.39
N ASN A 116 1.75 -15.61 -2.13
CA ASN A 116 3.08 -16.13 -1.81
C ASN A 116 3.17 -17.65 -2.02
N TYR A 117 2.06 -18.38 -1.84
CA TYR A 117 2.01 -19.82 -2.15
C TYR A 117 2.10 -20.14 -3.65
N ASN A 118 1.71 -19.19 -4.50
CA ASN A 118 1.82 -19.32 -5.95
C ASN A 118 3.21 -18.93 -6.46
N ILE A 119 3.95 -18.12 -5.69
CA ILE A 119 5.29 -17.64 -6.05
C ILE A 119 6.36 -18.58 -5.51
N CYS A 120 6.29 -18.90 -4.23
CA CYS A 120 7.33 -19.66 -3.55
C CYS A 120 7.08 -21.17 -3.67
N PRO A 121 8.12 -21.98 -3.94
CA PRO A 121 7.97 -23.42 -3.98
C PRO A 121 7.59 -23.98 -2.60
N TYR A 122 8.08 -23.36 -1.52
CA TYR A 122 7.68 -23.62 -0.14
C TYR A 122 7.29 -22.33 0.56
N PHE A 123 6.28 -22.35 1.45
CA PHE A 123 5.82 -21.17 2.17
C PHE A 123 4.89 -21.54 3.35
N GLY A 124 4.72 -20.62 4.29
CA GLY A 124 3.69 -20.71 5.34
C GLY A 124 4.14 -21.32 6.66
N TYR A 125 5.43 -21.60 6.84
CA TYR A 125 5.96 -22.23 8.06
C TYR A 125 7.30 -21.62 8.46
N GLU A 126 7.67 -21.73 9.74
CA GLU A 126 8.97 -21.27 10.23
C GLU A 126 10.11 -21.96 9.47
N GLY A 127 11.05 -21.16 8.94
CA GLY A 127 12.22 -21.68 8.20
C GLY A 127 11.94 -22.08 6.75
N TRP A 128 10.78 -21.73 6.18
CA TRP A 128 10.46 -22.00 4.77
C TRP A 128 11.52 -21.47 3.80
N ASP A 129 12.08 -20.30 4.11
CA ASP A 129 13.10 -19.63 3.30
C ASP A 129 14.41 -20.42 3.27
N LEU A 130 14.83 -20.98 4.41
CA LEU A 130 15.99 -21.87 4.49
C LEU A 130 15.82 -23.12 3.64
N ASP A 131 14.65 -23.75 3.65
CA ASP A 131 14.39 -24.94 2.82
C ASP A 131 14.45 -24.59 1.33
N VAL A 132 13.90 -23.44 0.91
CA VAL A 132 14.04 -22.95 -0.48
C VAL A 132 15.51 -22.69 -0.81
N ILE A 133 16.26 -22.01 0.06
CA ILE A 133 17.68 -21.75 -0.17
C ILE A 133 18.45 -23.07 -0.30
N LYS A 134 18.21 -24.02 0.60
CA LYS A 134 18.90 -25.32 0.63
C LYS A 134 18.69 -26.10 -0.65
N ASP A 135 17.44 -26.18 -1.12
CA ASP A 135 17.08 -27.01 -2.27
C ASP A 135 17.46 -26.37 -3.60
N PHE A 136 17.47 -25.03 -3.69
CA PHE A 136 17.60 -24.33 -4.98
C PHE A 136 18.90 -23.54 -5.16
N LYS A 137 19.70 -23.26 -4.11
CA LYS A 137 20.91 -22.40 -4.24
C LYS A 137 21.97 -22.91 -5.22
N ASN A 138 22.09 -24.23 -5.38
CA ASN A 138 23.11 -24.88 -6.21
C ASN A 138 22.56 -25.31 -7.58
N SER A 139 21.30 -25.02 -7.88
CA SER A 139 20.67 -25.40 -9.14
C SER A 139 21.23 -24.56 -10.29
N SER A 140 21.81 -25.22 -11.30
CA SER A 140 22.42 -24.55 -12.45
C SER A 140 21.42 -23.97 -13.46
N ILE A 141 20.16 -24.45 -13.42
CA ILE A 141 19.08 -23.99 -14.31
C ILE A 141 17.82 -23.80 -13.46
N LEU A 142 17.45 -22.55 -13.20
CA LEU A 142 16.20 -22.17 -12.55
C LEU A 142 15.31 -21.44 -13.54
N SER A 143 14.00 -21.68 -13.50
CA SER A 143 13.01 -20.87 -14.19
C SER A 143 12.98 -19.43 -13.68
N ASP A 144 12.24 -18.54 -14.35
CA ASP A 144 12.03 -17.14 -13.91
C ASP A 144 11.46 -17.05 -12.51
N THR A 145 10.36 -17.74 -12.26
CA THR A 145 9.71 -17.75 -10.96
C THR A 145 10.55 -18.44 -9.88
N LEU A 146 11.26 -19.54 -10.17
CA LEU A 146 12.12 -20.17 -9.15
C LEU A 146 13.33 -19.29 -8.81
N LEU A 147 13.88 -18.57 -9.79
CA LEU A 147 14.94 -17.59 -9.53
C LEU A 147 14.41 -16.43 -8.68
N TYR A 148 13.20 -15.94 -8.98
CA TYR A 148 12.52 -14.95 -8.16
C TYR A 148 12.27 -15.46 -6.74
N ALA A 149 11.75 -16.67 -6.59
CA ALA A 149 11.45 -17.29 -5.30
C ALA A 149 12.71 -17.51 -4.46
N LEU A 150 13.82 -17.92 -5.08
CA LEU A 150 15.12 -18.03 -4.41
C LEU A 150 15.60 -16.66 -3.91
N GLY A 151 15.47 -15.61 -4.72
CA GLY A 151 15.75 -14.23 -4.28
C GLY A 151 14.86 -13.82 -3.09
N ARG A 152 13.57 -14.15 -3.12
CA ARG A 152 12.64 -13.88 -2.01
C ARG A 152 12.99 -14.66 -0.74
N ALA A 153 13.43 -15.90 -0.86
CA ALA A 153 13.88 -16.70 0.27
C ALA A 153 15.12 -16.07 0.91
N TYR A 154 16.12 -15.66 0.13
CA TYR A 154 17.27 -14.92 0.65
C TYR A 154 16.88 -13.60 1.32
N SER A 155 15.95 -12.85 0.72
CA SER A 155 15.43 -11.58 1.27
C SER A 155 14.70 -11.79 2.60
N SER A 156 13.83 -12.79 2.67
CA SER A 156 13.12 -13.20 3.88
C SER A 156 14.10 -13.62 4.97
N PHE A 157 15.05 -14.49 4.64
CA PHE A 157 16.01 -14.99 5.60
C PHE A 157 16.87 -13.86 6.18
N ALA A 158 17.35 -12.94 5.34
CA ALA A 158 18.10 -11.77 5.79
C ALA A 158 17.29 -10.89 6.77
N SER A 159 16.00 -10.65 6.50
CA SER A 159 15.13 -9.92 7.44
C SER A 159 14.88 -10.71 8.73
N ASN A 160 14.67 -12.02 8.62
CA ASN A 160 14.38 -12.92 9.73
C ASN A 160 15.55 -13.06 10.73
N LEU A 161 16.79 -12.84 10.27
CA LEU A 161 17.97 -12.70 11.15
C LEU A 161 17.82 -11.53 12.13
N LEU A 162 17.12 -10.46 11.76
CA LEU A 162 17.02 -9.23 12.56
C LEU A 162 15.75 -9.16 13.42
N ASN A 163 14.62 -9.66 12.90
CA ASN A 163 13.30 -9.61 13.55
C ASN A 163 12.36 -10.69 13.01
N ASN A 164 11.25 -10.96 13.72
CA ASN A 164 10.22 -11.90 13.27
C ASN A 164 8.94 -11.18 12.80
N ASN A 165 9.07 -10.08 12.07
CA ASN A 165 7.89 -9.31 11.62
C ASN A 165 6.97 -10.13 10.70
N SER A 166 7.48 -11.19 10.06
CA SER A 166 6.70 -12.09 9.21
C SER A 166 5.91 -13.15 9.99
N GLY A 167 6.27 -13.41 11.25
CA GLY A 167 5.79 -14.56 12.02
C GLY A 167 6.33 -15.91 11.56
N LEU A 168 7.28 -15.94 10.60
CA LEU A 168 7.82 -17.16 9.97
C LEU A 168 9.34 -17.31 10.13
N ALA A 169 9.99 -16.50 10.98
CA ALA A 169 11.41 -16.63 11.26
C ALA A 169 11.71 -17.91 12.06
N ASP A 170 12.74 -18.65 11.67
CA ASP A 170 13.29 -19.72 12.49
C ASP A 170 14.12 -19.12 13.64
N SER A 171 13.59 -19.26 14.86
CA SER A 171 14.21 -18.71 16.08
C SER A 171 15.64 -19.20 16.35
N ASN A 172 16.06 -20.32 15.76
CA ASN A 172 17.43 -20.83 15.92
C ASN A 172 18.49 -19.97 15.21
N TYR A 173 18.09 -19.18 14.21
CA TYR A 173 18.99 -18.35 13.41
C TYR A 173 18.88 -16.87 13.71
N GLN A 174 17.80 -16.45 14.38
CA GLN A 174 17.58 -15.05 14.71
C GLN A 174 18.66 -14.51 15.67
N TYR A 175 19.13 -13.30 15.40
CA TYR A 175 20.10 -12.64 16.25
C TYR A 175 19.45 -12.11 17.53
N SER A 176 20.10 -12.36 18.66
CA SER A 176 19.79 -11.67 19.91
C SER A 176 20.44 -10.30 19.90
N LEU A 177 19.71 -9.29 19.41
CA LEU A 177 20.23 -7.92 19.24
C LEU A 177 19.84 -7.03 20.43
N PRO A 178 20.80 -6.35 21.08
CA PRO A 178 20.50 -5.32 22.08
C PRO A 178 19.57 -4.22 21.53
N GLN A 179 18.86 -3.52 22.42
CA GLN A 179 18.07 -2.35 22.02
C GLN A 179 19.01 -1.22 21.57
N GLY A 180 18.60 -0.49 20.52
CA GLY A 180 19.36 0.64 19.98
C GLY A 180 20.20 0.32 18.74
N LYS A 181 21.06 1.27 18.40
CA LYS A 181 21.94 1.29 17.23
C LYS A 181 23.25 0.56 17.48
N ASN A 182 23.96 0.22 16.40
CA ASN A 182 25.21 -0.54 16.42
C ASN A 182 25.12 -1.90 17.15
N CYS A 183 23.99 -2.58 16.98
CA CYS A 183 23.66 -3.76 17.79
C CYS A 183 24.08 -5.10 17.17
N MET A 184 24.50 -5.14 15.90
CA MET A 184 25.10 -6.34 15.33
C MET A 184 26.63 -6.28 15.36
N THR A 185 27.26 -7.41 15.66
CA THR A 185 28.71 -7.62 15.51
C THR A 185 29.13 -7.55 14.03
N ASP A 186 30.42 -7.40 13.77
CA ASP A 186 30.98 -7.39 12.41
C ASP A 186 30.58 -8.65 11.63
N ASN A 187 30.67 -9.84 12.24
CA ASN A 187 30.24 -11.10 11.61
C ASN A 187 28.73 -11.12 11.32
N GLN A 188 27.90 -10.63 12.24
CA GLN A 188 26.44 -10.58 12.02
C GLN A 188 26.07 -9.63 10.89
N LEU A 189 26.74 -8.47 10.81
CA LEU A 189 26.58 -7.49 9.75
C LEU A 189 27.03 -8.04 8.39
N GLU A 190 28.19 -8.69 8.33
CA GLU A 190 28.68 -9.36 7.13
C GLU A 190 27.73 -10.46 6.65
N ASN A 191 27.26 -11.30 7.57
CA ASN A 191 26.33 -12.37 7.26
C ASN A 191 24.96 -11.85 6.82
N TYR A 192 24.43 -10.79 7.45
CA TYR A 192 23.21 -10.12 7.00
C TYR A 192 23.36 -9.60 5.55
N ARG A 193 24.46 -8.88 5.27
CA ARG A 193 24.75 -8.34 3.94
C ARG A 193 24.90 -9.45 2.90
N LEU A 194 25.57 -10.55 3.24
CA LEU A 194 25.72 -11.70 2.36
C LEU A 194 24.35 -12.17 1.84
N TYR A 195 23.40 -12.44 2.74
CA TYR A 195 22.08 -12.92 2.33
C TYR A 195 21.26 -11.86 1.60
N ARG A 196 21.31 -10.60 2.04
CA ARG A 196 20.63 -9.50 1.35
C ARG A 196 21.17 -9.28 -0.06
N HIS A 197 22.48 -9.36 -0.26
CA HIS A 197 23.12 -9.21 -1.57
C HIS A 197 22.90 -10.43 -2.46
N LEU A 198 22.84 -11.64 -1.89
CA LEU A 198 22.40 -12.82 -2.64
C LEU A 198 20.95 -12.66 -3.15
N ALA A 199 20.05 -12.05 -2.36
CA ALA A 199 18.70 -11.74 -2.84
C ALA A 199 18.75 -10.77 -4.04
N ILE A 200 19.46 -9.65 -3.88
CA ILE A 200 19.66 -8.63 -4.94
C ILE A 200 20.23 -9.26 -6.21
N ASP A 201 21.25 -10.11 -6.09
CA ASP A 201 21.90 -10.75 -7.24
C ASP A 201 20.96 -11.67 -8.00
N ASN A 202 20.09 -12.41 -7.29
CA ASN A 202 19.06 -13.24 -7.94
C ASN A 202 18.04 -12.36 -8.67
N PHE A 203 17.57 -11.27 -8.07
CA PHE A 203 16.65 -10.35 -8.72
C PHE A 203 17.29 -9.65 -9.93
N LYS A 204 18.56 -9.24 -9.85
CA LYS A 204 19.31 -8.67 -10.98
C LYS A 204 19.48 -9.67 -12.12
N LYS A 205 19.85 -10.91 -11.81
CA LYS A 205 19.95 -11.98 -12.81
C LYS A 205 18.62 -12.19 -13.53
N LEU A 206 17.52 -12.21 -12.77
CA LEU A 206 16.18 -12.30 -13.35
C LEU A 206 15.85 -11.08 -14.20
N ALA A 207 16.16 -9.88 -13.73
CA ALA A 207 15.87 -8.65 -14.44
C ALA A 207 16.61 -8.55 -15.78
N VAL A 208 17.86 -9.03 -15.85
CA VAL A 208 18.60 -9.15 -17.12
C VAL A 208 17.98 -10.21 -18.03
N ARG A 209 17.55 -11.34 -17.47
CA ARG A 209 17.01 -12.47 -18.24
C ARG A 209 15.60 -12.20 -18.78
N ASN A 210 14.75 -11.59 -17.96
CA ASN A 210 13.37 -11.25 -18.23
C ASN A 210 13.04 -9.87 -17.62
N PRO A 211 13.36 -8.77 -18.33
CA PRO A 211 13.14 -7.42 -17.82
C PRO A 211 11.67 -7.05 -17.63
N ASN A 212 10.76 -7.80 -18.26
CA ASN A 212 9.30 -7.62 -18.15
C ASN A 212 8.68 -8.50 -17.05
N PHE A 213 9.51 -9.18 -16.23
CA PHE A 213 9.01 -9.98 -15.13
C PHE A 213 8.33 -9.07 -14.10
N GLU A 214 7.04 -9.27 -13.90
CA GLU A 214 6.26 -8.55 -12.88
C GLU A 214 6.43 -9.19 -11.51
N THR A 215 6.32 -8.39 -10.46
CA THR A 215 6.38 -8.84 -9.07
C THR A 215 5.23 -8.22 -8.28
N ILE A 216 5.08 -8.61 -7.01
CA ILE A 216 4.08 -8.02 -6.11
C ILE A 216 4.30 -6.54 -5.82
N VAL A 217 5.48 -5.99 -6.15
CA VAL A 217 5.85 -4.57 -6.00
C VAL A 217 6.07 -3.88 -7.37
N GLY A 218 5.59 -4.48 -8.46
CA GLY A 218 5.76 -3.99 -9.83
C GLY A 218 6.92 -4.67 -10.56
N PRO A 219 7.49 -4.06 -11.61
CA PRO A 219 8.52 -4.68 -12.44
C PRO A 219 9.74 -5.13 -11.63
N ILE A 220 10.42 -6.19 -12.08
CA ILE A 220 11.57 -6.79 -11.38
C ILE A 220 12.69 -5.79 -11.04
N TRP A 221 12.91 -4.76 -11.87
CA TRP A 221 13.88 -3.70 -11.57
C TRP A 221 13.50 -2.87 -10.33
N ILE A 222 12.20 -2.63 -10.10
CA ILE A 222 11.71 -1.98 -8.87
C ILE A 222 11.96 -2.87 -7.67
N LYS A 223 11.78 -4.19 -7.79
CA LYS A 223 12.12 -5.11 -6.71
C LYS A 223 13.62 -5.11 -6.38
N VAL A 224 14.51 -5.06 -7.37
CA VAL A 224 15.95 -4.91 -7.14
C VAL A 224 16.24 -3.67 -6.28
N SER A 225 15.64 -2.54 -6.64
CA SER A 225 15.86 -1.26 -5.97
C SER A 225 15.26 -1.23 -4.57
N ASN A 226 14.06 -1.75 -4.40
CA ASN A 226 13.42 -1.88 -3.09
C ASN A 226 14.22 -2.79 -2.15
N GLU A 227 14.96 -3.77 -2.67
CA GLU A 227 15.82 -4.63 -1.85
C GLU A 227 17.04 -3.87 -1.30
N TYR A 228 17.65 -2.99 -2.10
CA TYR A 228 18.70 -2.07 -1.61
C TYR A 228 18.15 -1.10 -0.56
N LEU A 229 16.95 -0.55 -0.78
CA LEU A 229 16.35 0.40 0.16
C LEU A 229 15.85 -0.27 1.46
N THR A 230 15.45 -1.54 1.39
CA THR A 230 15.24 -2.39 2.57
C THR A 230 16.53 -2.54 3.36
N SER A 231 17.66 -2.85 2.69
CA SER A 231 18.99 -2.95 3.31
C SER A 231 19.40 -1.63 3.98
N PHE A 232 19.27 -0.50 3.27
CA PHE A 232 19.51 0.84 3.81
C PHE A 232 18.68 1.10 5.08
N LEU A 233 17.39 0.77 5.05
CA LEU A 233 16.48 1.01 6.16
C LEU A 233 16.82 0.13 7.38
N ASP A 234 17.04 -1.16 7.17
CA ASP A 234 17.46 -2.10 8.22
C ASP A 234 18.75 -1.62 8.88
N LEU A 235 19.78 -1.30 8.09
CA LEU A 235 21.05 -0.84 8.64
C LEU A 235 20.93 0.50 9.35
N ARG A 236 20.02 1.39 8.95
CA ARG A 236 19.76 2.63 9.68
C ARG A 236 19.14 2.36 11.06
N ILE A 237 18.27 1.36 11.15
CA ILE A 237 17.56 0.97 12.38
C ILE A 237 18.49 0.21 13.33
N TYR A 238 19.23 -0.78 12.84
CA TYR A 238 20.01 -1.71 13.66
C TYR A 238 21.50 -1.34 13.79
N GLN A 239 22.04 -0.57 12.83
CA GLN A 239 23.43 -0.11 12.83
C GLN A 239 23.48 1.41 12.94
N ASN A 240 23.87 2.11 11.88
CA ASN A 240 24.05 3.56 11.84
C ASN A 240 23.94 4.08 10.40
N GLU A 241 23.87 5.41 10.24
CA GLU A 241 23.75 6.07 8.94
C GLU A 241 24.93 5.77 8.01
N LEU A 242 26.15 5.61 8.54
CA LEU A 242 27.33 5.32 7.72
C LEU A 242 27.21 3.94 7.09
N GLU A 243 26.86 2.91 7.86
CA GLU A 243 26.65 1.56 7.34
C GLU A 243 25.46 1.49 6.37
N ALA A 244 24.37 2.20 6.68
CA ALA A 244 23.22 2.30 5.80
C ALA A 244 23.58 2.91 4.45
N SER A 245 24.30 4.04 4.45
CA SER A 245 24.66 4.78 3.23
C SER A 245 25.47 3.97 2.22
N LYS A 246 26.19 2.92 2.66
CA LYS A 246 26.95 2.01 1.79
C LYS A 246 26.05 1.18 0.87
N GLU A 247 24.79 1.00 1.22
CA GLU A 247 23.82 0.25 0.42
C GLU A 247 23.20 1.11 -0.69
N ILE A 248 23.41 2.43 -0.68
CA ILE A 248 22.85 3.34 -1.68
C ILE A 248 23.77 3.43 -2.90
N VAL A 249 23.39 2.72 -3.97
CA VAL A 249 24.12 2.70 -5.24
C VAL A 249 23.48 3.59 -6.32
N ASP A 250 24.21 3.84 -7.41
CA ASP A 250 23.70 4.60 -8.55
C ASP A 250 22.65 3.82 -9.35
N GLY A 251 21.71 4.54 -9.95
CA GLY A 251 20.77 3.98 -10.92
C GLY A 251 19.72 3.03 -10.35
N LEU A 252 19.37 3.14 -9.06
CA LEU A 252 18.31 2.32 -8.47
C LEU A 252 16.94 2.68 -9.06
N TYR A 253 16.64 3.96 -9.21
CA TYR A 253 15.39 4.40 -9.80
C TYR A 253 15.67 5.20 -11.07
N ASP A 254 14.88 4.95 -12.11
CA ASP A 254 14.95 5.73 -13.35
C ASP A 254 14.40 7.16 -13.16
N ALA A 255 14.45 7.93 -14.23
CA ALA A 255 13.98 9.32 -14.21
C ALA A 255 12.49 9.47 -13.87
N PHE A 256 11.64 8.48 -14.18
CA PHE A 256 10.21 8.54 -13.90
C PHE A 256 9.95 8.52 -12.39
N TYR A 257 10.46 7.50 -11.72
CA TYR A 257 10.32 7.35 -10.27
C TYR A 257 11.02 8.49 -9.50
N ILE A 258 12.16 8.98 -10.01
CA ILE A 258 12.86 10.13 -9.42
C ILE A 258 12.03 11.42 -9.51
N SER A 259 11.42 11.72 -10.66
CA SER A 259 10.60 12.94 -10.81
C SER A 259 9.33 12.86 -9.94
N ILE A 260 8.68 11.70 -9.86
CA ILE A 260 7.52 11.50 -8.96
C ILE A 260 7.92 11.70 -7.51
N ALA A 261 9.02 11.09 -7.07
CA ALA A 261 9.53 11.25 -5.71
C ALA A 261 9.83 12.72 -5.38
N LYS A 262 10.41 13.47 -6.34
CA LYS A 262 10.62 14.92 -6.20
C LYS A 262 9.30 15.65 -6.06
N ASN A 263 8.29 15.32 -6.85
CA ASN A 263 6.97 15.98 -6.81
C ASN A 263 6.25 15.71 -5.47
N TYR A 264 6.32 14.49 -4.93
CA TYR A 264 5.82 14.19 -3.58
C TYR A 264 6.50 15.05 -2.51
N LEU A 265 7.83 15.09 -2.49
CA LEU A 265 8.56 15.88 -1.50
C LEU A 265 8.30 17.38 -1.70
N ASN A 266 8.21 17.88 -2.93
CA ASN A 266 7.86 19.27 -3.25
C ASN A 266 6.43 19.65 -2.85
N SER A 267 5.52 18.68 -2.73
CA SER A 267 4.17 18.92 -2.22
C SER A 267 4.18 19.31 -0.73
N CYS A 268 5.22 18.90 0.00
CA CYS A 268 5.30 19.06 1.44
C CYS A 268 5.90 20.41 1.83
N ALA A 269 5.28 21.11 2.78
CA ALA A 269 5.88 22.28 3.44
C ALA A 269 7.21 21.95 4.12
N GLN A 270 7.99 22.99 4.44
CA GLN A 270 9.27 22.83 5.14
C GLN A 270 9.10 22.13 6.50
N ASN A 271 10.03 21.24 6.84
CA ASN A 271 10.04 20.45 8.07
C ASN A 271 8.81 19.55 8.26
N ALA A 272 8.10 19.17 7.19
CA ALA A 272 6.91 18.33 7.29
C ALA A 272 7.20 16.90 7.78
N VAL A 273 6.16 16.21 8.23
CA VAL A 273 6.08 14.74 8.29
C VAL A 273 5.19 14.28 7.16
N LEU A 274 5.67 13.36 6.33
CA LEU A 274 4.93 12.72 5.25
C LEU A 274 4.71 11.24 5.59
N PHE A 275 3.46 10.87 5.85
CA PHE A 275 3.05 9.49 6.03
C PHE A 275 2.83 8.82 4.68
N THR A 276 3.52 7.70 4.46
CA THR A 276 3.46 6.85 3.26
C THR A 276 3.01 5.45 3.65
N ASN A 277 2.72 4.59 2.68
CA ASN A 277 2.39 3.19 2.96
C ASN A 277 3.06 2.23 1.97
N GLY A 278 3.77 1.23 2.50
CA GLY A 278 4.46 0.23 1.67
C GLY A 278 5.71 0.77 0.95
N ASP A 279 6.35 -0.12 0.20
CA ASP A 279 7.70 0.09 -0.35
C ASP A 279 7.71 1.18 -1.42
N ASN A 280 6.81 1.10 -2.40
CA ASN A 280 6.84 1.96 -3.59
C ASN A 280 6.50 3.43 -3.27
N ASP A 281 5.72 3.69 -2.22
CA ASP A 281 5.43 5.06 -1.77
C ASP A 281 6.57 5.65 -0.94
N THR A 282 7.45 4.81 -0.39
CA THR A 282 8.45 5.20 0.61
C THR A 282 9.86 5.25 0.04
N TYR A 283 10.29 4.17 -0.62
CA TYR A 283 11.68 3.93 -0.96
C TYR A 283 12.25 4.87 -2.03
N PRO A 284 11.52 5.25 -3.09
CA PRO A 284 11.97 6.30 -3.99
C PRO A 284 12.24 7.63 -3.27
N LEU A 285 11.43 7.98 -2.27
CA LEU A 285 11.63 9.20 -1.46
C LEU A 285 12.91 9.11 -0.63
N LEU A 286 13.12 7.99 0.06
CA LEU A 286 14.33 7.75 0.85
C LEU A 286 15.59 7.70 -0.02
N TYR A 287 15.51 7.10 -1.21
CA TYR A 287 16.61 7.12 -2.17
C TYR A 287 16.95 8.56 -2.58
N LEU A 288 15.93 9.36 -2.87
CA LEU A 288 16.12 10.76 -3.25
C LEU A 288 16.78 11.59 -2.14
N GLN A 289 16.37 11.39 -0.89
CA GLN A 289 16.95 12.05 0.28
C GLN A 289 18.39 11.59 0.55
N SER A 290 18.64 10.28 0.52
CA SER A 290 19.95 9.69 0.84
C SER A 290 20.99 9.92 -0.25
N LYS A 291 20.61 9.75 -1.52
CA LYS A 291 21.52 9.84 -2.66
C LYS A 291 21.77 11.28 -3.12
N TYR A 292 20.71 12.08 -3.24
CA TYR A 292 20.78 13.42 -3.83
C TYR A 292 20.66 14.54 -2.79
N GLY A 293 20.44 14.21 -1.51
CA GLY A 293 20.32 15.21 -0.46
C GLY A 293 19.09 16.11 -0.58
N PHE A 294 18.08 15.69 -1.34
CA PHE A 294 16.93 16.51 -1.68
C PHE A 294 15.85 16.45 -0.58
N ARG A 295 15.37 17.61 -0.11
CA ARG A 295 14.31 17.73 0.93
C ARG A 295 14.54 16.83 2.15
N LYS A 296 15.77 16.82 2.66
CA LYS A 296 16.18 16.13 3.90
C LYS A 296 15.51 16.68 5.16
N ASP A 297 14.79 17.80 5.06
CA ASP A 297 13.95 18.38 6.10
C ASP A 297 12.61 17.67 6.29
N VAL A 298 12.12 16.94 5.28
CA VAL A 298 10.86 16.18 5.36
C VAL A 298 11.12 14.82 5.99
N LEU A 299 10.40 14.46 7.05
CA LEU A 299 10.44 13.10 7.59
C LEU A 299 9.46 12.21 6.83
N VAL A 300 9.97 11.20 6.13
CA VAL A 300 9.14 10.18 5.49
C VAL A 300 8.92 9.02 6.48
N VAL A 301 7.65 8.72 6.76
CA VAL A 301 7.24 7.70 7.74
C VAL A 301 6.31 6.68 7.07
N ASN A 302 6.76 5.44 7.00
CA ASN A 302 5.98 4.34 6.44
C ASN A 302 5.04 3.75 7.51
N LEU A 303 3.74 3.88 7.28
CA LEU A 303 2.68 3.43 8.19
C LEU A 303 2.65 1.90 8.38
N SER A 304 3.00 1.12 7.35
CA SER A 304 3.06 -0.35 7.48
C SER A 304 4.15 -0.77 8.45
N LEU A 305 5.33 -0.13 8.37
CA LEU A 305 6.47 -0.43 9.24
C LEU A 305 6.31 0.13 10.65
N LEU A 306 5.48 1.17 10.82
CA LEU A 306 5.19 1.78 12.12
C LEU A 306 4.53 0.82 13.12
N ASN A 307 4.01 -0.33 12.65
CA ASN A 307 3.54 -1.42 13.51
C ASN A 307 4.68 -2.17 14.23
N THR A 308 5.92 -2.02 13.76
CA THR A 308 7.08 -2.77 14.28
C THR A 308 7.82 -1.95 15.32
N GLU A 309 8.21 -2.59 16.43
CA GLU A 309 8.85 -1.90 17.56
C GLU A 309 10.10 -1.11 17.12
N ARG A 310 11.00 -1.78 16.38
CA ARG A 310 12.29 -1.21 15.99
C ARG A 310 12.15 -0.01 15.04
N TYR A 311 11.19 -0.06 14.12
CA TYR A 311 10.92 1.09 13.25
C TYR A 311 10.34 2.26 14.03
N PHE A 312 9.36 2.04 14.91
CA PHE A 312 8.83 3.10 15.78
C PHE A 312 9.92 3.75 16.63
N ILE A 313 10.81 2.97 17.24
CA ILE A 313 11.93 3.51 18.03
C ILE A 313 12.81 4.39 17.15
N SER A 314 13.13 3.94 15.93
CA SER A 314 13.96 4.72 15.01
C SER A 314 13.33 6.06 14.61
N MET A 315 12.00 6.19 14.63
CA MET A 315 11.31 7.45 14.32
C MET A 315 11.44 8.49 15.43
N LYS A 316 11.94 8.13 16.62
CA LYS A 316 12.26 9.07 17.71
C LYS A 316 13.59 9.78 17.50
N ASP A 317 14.47 9.19 16.69
CA ASP A 317 15.78 9.77 16.37
C ASP A 317 15.67 10.80 15.25
N LYS A 318 16.68 11.69 15.18
CA LYS A 318 16.88 12.54 14.01
C LYS A 318 17.15 11.68 12.77
N VAL A 319 16.47 11.98 11.68
CA VAL A 319 16.66 11.34 10.36
C VAL A 319 17.04 12.42 9.36
N PHE A 320 18.23 12.29 8.77
CA PHE A 320 18.82 13.35 7.93
C PHE A 320 18.82 14.71 8.66
N ASP A 321 18.17 15.72 8.08
CA ASP A 321 18.08 17.07 8.64
C ASP A 321 16.79 17.27 9.47
N SER A 322 15.89 16.29 9.48
CA SER A 322 14.63 16.30 10.21
C SER A 322 14.78 15.79 11.65
N GLU A 323 14.30 16.57 12.61
CA GLU A 323 14.14 16.11 13.99
C GLU A 323 13.18 14.91 14.11
N GLY A 324 13.43 14.06 15.12
CA GLY A 324 12.62 12.89 15.41
C GLY A 324 11.22 13.23 15.94
N LEU A 325 10.32 12.26 15.85
CA LEU A 325 8.96 12.38 16.36
C LEU A 325 8.91 12.25 17.88
N LYS A 326 7.96 12.97 18.48
CA LYS A 326 7.71 12.96 19.93
C LYS A 326 6.44 12.18 20.21
N PHE A 327 6.54 11.25 21.15
CA PHE A 327 5.50 10.31 21.53
C PHE A 327 5.35 10.30 23.05
N ARG A 328 4.13 10.04 23.54
CA ARG A 328 3.87 9.69 24.94
C ARG A 328 4.05 8.18 25.15
N LEU A 329 3.77 7.39 24.11
CA LEU A 329 3.97 5.95 24.12
C LEU A 329 5.45 5.59 24.31
N SER A 330 5.71 4.78 25.33
CA SER A 330 7.03 4.19 25.59
C SER A 330 7.28 2.99 24.68
N ASN A 331 8.55 2.58 24.54
CA ASN A 331 8.92 1.43 23.71
C ASN A 331 8.22 0.14 24.18
N ASN A 332 8.14 -0.09 25.49
CA ASN A 332 7.47 -1.26 26.09
C ASN A 332 5.95 -1.28 25.89
N GLN A 333 5.32 -0.14 25.57
CA GLN A 333 3.88 -0.10 25.32
C GLN A 333 3.51 -0.48 23.89
N ILE A 334 4.48 -0.43 22.98
CA ILE A 334 4.31 -0.71 21.55
C ILE A 334 5.15 -1.91 21.09
N SER A 335 5.81 -2.62 22.01
CA SER A 335 6.53 -3.85 21.72
C SER A 335 5.61 -4.87 21.04
N ASP A 336 6.20 -5.84 20.35
CA ASP A 336 5.44 -6.85 19.61
C ASP A 336 4.41 -7.56 20.52
N GLY A 337 3.17 -7.75 20.02
CA GLY A 337 2.07 -8.33 20.78
C GLY A 337 1.28 -7.37 21.67
N LYS A 338 1.76 -6.13 21.89
CA LYS A 338 1.05 -5.12 22.70
C LYS A 338 0.40 -4.05 21.84
N ARG A 339 -0.89 -3.80 22.08
CA ARG A 339 -1.68 -2.78 21.36
C ARG A 339 -1.60 -2.93 19.84
N ASP A 340 -1.39 -4.15 19.34
CA ASP A 340 -1.49 -4.47 17.91
C ASP A 340 -2.87 -4.11 17.38
N PHE A 341 -3.88 -4.30 18.23
CA PHE A 341 -5.27 -3.89 18.06
C PHE A 341 -5.74 -3.18 19.34
N VAL A 342 -6.44 -2.06 19.16
CA VAL A 342 -7.11 -1.32 20.25
C VAL A 342 -8.57 -1.13 19.89
N LEU A 343 -9.46 -1.61 20.73
CA LEU A 343 -10.90 -1.50 20.52
C LEU A 343 -11.35 -0.05 20.68
N LEU A 344 -12.32 0.37 19.86
CA LEU A 344 -12.99 1.66 19.97
C LEU A 344 -14.40 1.44 20.46
N LEU A 345 -14.77 2.07 21.57
CA LEU A 345 -16.10 1.97 22.14
C LEU A 345 -16.96 3.16 21.73
N ASP A 346 -18.18 2.92 21.24
CA ASP A 346 -19.19 3.96 21.04
C ASP A 346 -20.18 3.96 22.21
N ASN A 347 -19.70 4.37 23.37
CA ASN A 347 -20.48 4.37 24.63
C ASN A 347 -21.20 5.70 24.89
N GLY A 348 -21.30 6.59 23.90
CA GLY A 348 -21.91 7.91 24.06
C GLY A 348 -21.04 8.96 24.76
N ASN A 349 -19.73 8.70 24.94
CA ASN A 349 -18.78 9.63 25.58
C ASN A 349 -18.48 10.90 24.75
N GLY A 350 -18.96 10.97 23.51
CA GLY A 350 -18.70 12.10 22.59
C GLY A 350 -17.23 12.24 22.21
N PRO A 351 -16.85 13.33 21.50
CA PRO A 351 -15.47 13.60 21.13
C PRO A 351 -14.56 13.87 22.35
N MET A 352 -13.40 13.22 22.39
CA MET A 352 -12.40 13.39 23.45
C MET A 352 -11.03 13.85 22.93
N GLU A 353 -10.31 14.63 23.73
CA GLU A 353 -8.96 15.10 23.40
C GLU A 353 -7.99 13.93 23.21
N LEU A 354 -7.23 13.93 22.11
CA LEU A 354 -6.25 12.87 21.84
C LEU A 354 -5.27 12.70 22.99
N LYS A 355 -4.84 13.78 23.64
CA LYS A 355 -3.93 13.66 24.79
C LYS A 355 -4.54 12.81 25.90
N GLU A 356 -5.83 12.98 26.20
CA GLU A 356 -6.52 12.24 27.26
C GLU A 356 -6.72 10.78 26.85
N LEU A 357 -7.06 10.52 25.59
CA LEU A 357 -7.19 9.17 25.04
C LEU A 357 -5.86 8.41 25.06
N ILE A 358 -4.77 9.08 24.74
CA ILE A 358 -3.43 8.50 24.82
C ILE A 358 -3.03 8.26 26.28
N ASP A 359 -3.31 9.20 27.19
CA ASP A 359 -3.08 9.01 28.63
C ASP A 359 -3.89 7.82 29.19
N PHE A 360 -5.10 7.60 28.66
CA PHE A 360 -5.95 6.47 28.98
C PHE A 360 -5.34 5.14 28.51
N VAL A 361 -5.06 4.97 27.21
CA VAL A 361 -4.60 3.68 26.66
C VAL A 361 -3.17 3.31 27.05
N ILE A 362 -2.38 4.27 27.53
CA ILE A 362 -1.05 4.05 28.13
C ILE A 362 -1.16 3.27 29.45
N ASN A 363 -2.26 3.39 30.20
CA ASN A 363 -2.46 2.58 31.41
C ASN A 363 -2.73 1.12 31.03
N ASP A 364 -1.88 0.20 31.48
CA ASP A 364 -2.01 -1.24 31.20
C ASP A 364 -3.22 -1.90 31.89
N GLU A 365 -3.87 -1.20 32.83
CA GLU A 365 -5.13 -1.63 33.44
C GLU A 365 -6.36 -1.37 32.56
N ASN A 366 -6.24 -0.51 31.54
CA ASN A 366 -7.34 -0.16 30.64
C ASN A 366 -7.49 -1.19 29.52
N THR A 367 -7.84 -2.40 29.93
CA THR A 367 -8.20 -3.51 29.06
C THR A 367 -9.65 -3.93 29.27
N MET A 368 -10.19 -4.63 28.30
CA MET A 368 -11.50 -5.26 28.39
C MET A 368 -11.41 -6.68 27.84
N ASN A 369 -12.09 -7.61 28.52
CA ASN A 369 -12.19 -8.98 28.04
C ASN A 369 -13.18 -9.06 26.88
N TYR A 370 -12.71 -9.52 25.73
CA TYR A 370 -13.52 -9.78 24.55
C TYR A 370 -13.15 -11.17 24.02
N ASP A 371 -14.12 -12.08 23.95
CA ASP A 371 -13.94 -13.47 23.51
C ASP A 371 -12.76 -14.20 24.22
N GLY A 372 -12.66 -14.04 25.54
CA GLY A 372 -11.65 -14.74 26.35
C GLY A 372 -10.23 -14.17 26.25
N ARG A 373 -10.03 -13.06 25.52
CA ARG A 373 -8.77 -12.32 25.48
C ARG A 373 -8.95 -10.88 25.96
N ASP A 374 -7.94 -10.35 26.62
CA ASP A 374 -7.94 -8.96 27.05
C ASP A 374 -7.40 -8.07 25.93
N TYR A 375 -8.19 -7.06 25.56
CA TYR A 375 -7.82 -6.05 24.57
C TYR A 375 -7.76 -4.69 25.21
N TYR A 376 -6.76 -3.90 24.83
CA TYR A 376 -6.75 -2.47 25.12
C TYR A 376 -7.91 -1.78 24.41
N TYR A 377 -8.45 -0.73 25.01
CA TYR A 377 -9.54 0.03 24.39
C TYR A 377 -9.39 1.53 24.56
N LEU A 378 -10.11 2.27 23.71
CA LEU A 378 -10.41 3.68 23.89
C LEU A 378 -11.89 3.85 24.21
N PRO A 379 -12.25 4.77 25.12
CA PRO A 379 -13.63 4.95 25.57
C PRO A 379 -14.54 5.65 24.55
N THR A 380 -14.02 6.03 23.38
CA THR A 380 -14.74 6.72 22.30
C THR A 380 -14.13 6.37 20.95
N ASN A 381 -14.92 6.41 19.89
CA ASN A 381 -14.47 6.45 18.49
C ASN A 381 -14.45 7.87 17.91
N GLN A 382 -14.71 8.88 18.74
CA GLN A 382 -14.73 10.30 18.37
C GLN A 382 -13.51 11.03 18.98
N PHE A 383 -12.73 11.65 18.12
CA PHE A 383 -11.44 12.26 18.46
C PHE A 383 -11.49 13.77 18.36
N LEU A 384 -10.64 14.41 19.15
CA LEU A 384 -10.49 15.86 19.18
C LEU A 384 -9.03 16.26 19.38
N ILE A 385 -8.57 17.30 18.66
CA ILE A 385 -7.28 17.94 18.86
C ILE A 385 -7.51 19.44 19.05
N SER A 386 -7.19 19.97 20.23
CA SER A 386 -7.08 21.42 20.42
C SER A 386 -5.70 21.94 20.02
N THR A 387 -5.69 22.83 19.02
CA THR A 387 -4.53 23.61 18.60
C THR A 387 -4.54 24.98 19.30
N VAL A 388 -3.64 25.90 18.90
CA VAL A 388 -3.61 27.25 19.47
C VAL A 388 -4.83 28.07 19.06
N ASN A 389 -5.29 27.90 17.82
CA ASN A 389 -6.32 28.75 17.23
C ASN A 389 -7.60 27.99 16.86
N ASP A 390 -7.51 26.67 16.68
CA ASP A 390 -8.58 25.85 16.12
C ASP A 390 -8.74 24.53 16.86
N THR A 391 -9.90 23.90 16.67
CA THR A 391 -10.20 22.55 17.15
C THR A 391 -10.54 21.65 15.98
N ILE A 392 -9.84 20.52 15.88
CA ILE A 392 -10.12 19.48 14.88
C ILE A 392 -10.91 18.39 15.58
N SER A 393 -12.08 18.01 15.05
CA SER A 393 -12.88 16.91 15.60
C SER A 393 -13.42 16.00 14.50
N TRP A 394 -13.21 14.70 14.67
CA TRP A 394 -13.61 13.69 13.70
C TRP A 394 -13.92 12.38 14.41
N GLY A 395 -14.56 11.45 13.73
CA GLY A 395 -14.81 10.11 14.22
C GLY A 395 -14.40 9.07 13.19
N VAL A 396 -14.32 7.82 13.63
CA VAL A 396 -14.11 6.66 12.75
C VAL A 396 -15.22 5.63 12.97
N ASP A 397 -15.67 5.02 11.87
CA ASP A 397 -16.77 4.04 11.88
C ASP A 397 -16.30 2.62 12.21
N ASN A 398 -15.01 2.45 12.53
CA ASN A 398 -14.41 1.16 12.88
C ASN A 398 -14.54 0.87 14.37
N SER A 399 -14.73 -0.41 14.72
CA SER A 399 -14.76 -0.89 16.11
C SER A 399 -13.38 -1.07 16.74
N TYR A 400 -12.31 -0.87 15.97
CA TYR A 400 -10.93 -0.96 16.44
C TYR A 400 -10.00 -0.13 15.56
N ILE A 401 -8.79 0.10 16.09
CA ILE A 401 -7.65 0.65 15.36
C ILE A 401 -6.42 -0.22 15.55
N PHE A 402 -5.53 -0.19 14.56
CA PHE A 402 -4.23 -0.85 14.60
C PHE A 402 -3.17 0.01 15.32
N LYS A 403 -2.09 -0.64 15.76
CA LYS A 403 -0.95 0.01 16.44
C LYS A 403 -0.41 1.23 15.70
N ASN A 404 -0.19 1.14 14.39
CA ASN A 404 0.30 2.27 13.59
C ASN A 404 -0.65 3.49 13.66
N GLN A 405 -1.96 3.28 13.66
CA GLN A 405 -2.95 4.35 13.77
C GLN A 405 -2.90 4.96 15.18
N LEU A 406 -2.80 4.15 16.23
CA LEU A 406 -2.60 4.61 17.60
C LEU A 406 -1.33 5.48 17.73
N ILE A 407 -0.23 5.06 17.12
CA ILE A 407 1.04 5.81 17.11
C ILE A 407 0.86 7.16 16.39
N VAL A 408 0.13 7.21 15.28
CA VAL A 408 -0.18 8.46 14.59
C VAL A 408 -1.02 9.38 15.49
N LEU A 409 -2.04 8.86 16.17
CA LEU A 409 -2.83 9.64 17.14
C LEU A 409 -1.95 10.20 18.28
N ASP A 410 -1.03 9.40 18.83
CA ASP A 410 -0.07 9.89 19.83
C ASP A 410 0.83 11.00 19.27
N PHE A 411 1.39 10.82 18.06
CA PHE A 411 2.15 11.88 17.42
C PHE A 411 1.32 13.16 17.26
N LEU A 412 0.08 13.07 16.77
CA LEU A 412 -0.81 14.22 16.60
C LEU A 412 -1.11 14.92 17.94
N ALA A 413 -1.33 14.16 19.01
CA ALA A 413 -1.54 14.68 20.37
C ALA A 413 -0.37 15.54 20.88
N ASN A 414 0.87 15.14 20.56
CA ASN A 414 2.08 15.88 20.94
C ASN A 414 2.39 17.03 19.97
N ASN A 415 2.13 16.82 18.68
CA ASN A 415 2.47 17.76 17.62
C ASN A 415 1.56 19.01 17.65
N LYS A 416 0.25 18.83 17.88
CA LYS A 416 -0.74 19.92 17.88
C LYS A 416 -0.62 20.85 16.66
N MET A 417 -0.42 20.27 15.48
CA MET A 417 -0.24 20.99 14.21
C MET A 417 0.99 21.93 14.13
N LYS A 418 1.94 21.85 15.09
CA LYS A 418 3.16 22.68 15.07
C LYS A 418 4.09 22.31 13.92
N ARG A 419 4.22 21.02 13.65
CA ARG A 419 4.92 20.46 12.49
C ARG A 419 3.88 20.12 11.42
N PRO A 420 4.04 20.56 10.16
CA PRO A 420 3.10 20.19 9.10
C PRO A 420 3.00 18.67 8.93
N VAL A 421 1.78 18.17 8.82
CA VAL A 421 1.49 16.73 8.66
C VAL A 421 0.87 16.51 7.30
N TYR A 422 1.43 15.55 6.56
CA TYR A 422 0.98 15.16 5.24
C TYR A 422 0.78 13.65 5.17
N PHE A 423 -0.14 13.25 4.30
CA PHE A 423 -0.33 11.88 3.88
C PHE A 423 -0.11 11.80 2.37
N ALA A 424 0.60 10.77 1.90
CA ALA A 424 0.70 10.52 0.47
C ALA A 424 -0.69 10.23 -0.09
N SER A 425 -1.04 10.83 -1.23
CA SER A 425 -2.37 10.65 -1.85
C SER A 425 -2.64 9.23 -2.37
N SER A 426 -1.61 8.40 -2.41
CA SER A 426 -1.59 7.04 -2.95
C SER A 426 -2.09 5.98 -1.98
N ILE A 427 -2.25 6.33 -0.71
CA ILE A 427 -2.61 5.38 0.34
C ILE A 427 -4.13 5.21 0.42
N GLY A 428 -4.58 4.05 0.91
CA GLY A 428 -6.01 3.78 1.09
C GLY A 428 -6.65 4.67 2.16
N SER A 429 -7.96 4.87 2.08
CA SER A 429 -8.72 5.73 3.01
C SER A 429 -8.51 5.38 4.48
N ASP A 430 -8.38 4.09 4.81
CA ASP A 430 -8.14 3.63 6.17
C ASP A 430 -6.85 4.19 6.80
N ALA A 431 -5.88 4.59 5.97
CA ALA A 431 -4.63 5.21 6.40
C ALA A 431 -4.75 6.72 6.67
N TYR A 432 -5.89 7.34 6.37
CA TYR A 432 -6.21 8.73 6.74
C TYR A 432 -6.92 8.84 8.09
N PHE A 433 -7.39 7.73 8.66
CA PHE A 433 -7.94 7.67 10.02
C PHE A 433 -9.16 8.58 10.26
N GLY A 434 -10.03 8.75 9.26
CA GLY A 434 -11.21 9.61 9.33
C GLY A 434 -10.91 11.11 9.20
N LEU A 435 -9.65 11.48 8.91
CA LEU A 435 -9.23 12.87 8.75
C LEU A 435 -9.51 13.44 7.36
N GLU A 436 -10.06 12.67 6.42
CA GLU A 436 -10.31 13.08 5.03
C GLU A 436 -10.97 14.47 4.90
N PRO A 437 -11.98 14.85 5.70
CA PRO A 437 -12.58 16.19 5.65
C PRO A 437 -11.65 17.35 6.03
N TYR A 438 -10.46 17.05 6.54
CA TYR A 438 -9.43 18.01 6.98
C TYR A 438 -8.17 17.95 6.09
N LEU A 439 -8.11 17.01 5.14
CA LEU A 439 -6.96 16.78 4.27
C LEU A 439 -7.11 17.58 2.97
N LYS A 440 -6.24 18.57 2.77
CA LYS A 440 -6.18 19.37 1.54
C LYS A 440 -4.97 18.99 0.70
N SER A 441 -5.18 18.65 -0.57
CA SER A 441 -4.10 18.43 -1.53
C SER A 441 -3.31 19.72 -1.77
N GLU A 442 -1.99 19.60 -1.66
CA GLU A 442 -1.01 20.61 -2.07
C GLU A 442 -0.15 20.07 -3.23
N GLY A 443 -0.66 19.09 -3.99
CA GLY A 443 0.08 18.38 -5.03
C GLY A 443 -0.20 16.88 -4.95
N LEU A 444 0.85 16.07 -4.81
CA LEU A 444 0.74 14.63 -4.59
C LEU A 444 0.61 14.26 -3.11
N ALA A 445 0.72 15.22 -2.21
CA ALA A 445 0.56 15.01 -0.77
C ALA A 445 -0.63 15.81 -0.24
N LEU A 446 -1.36 15.19 0.70
CA LEU A 446 -2.53 15.74 1.36
C LEU A 446 -2.13 16.30 2.72
N ARG A 447 -2.22 17.62 2.90
CA ARG A 447 -1.90 18.31 4.14
C ARG A 447 -3.07 18.23 5.11
N LEU A 448 -2.81 17.84 6.35
CA LEU A 448 -3.77 18.01 7.44
C LEU A 448 -3.92 19.50 7.79
N THR A 449 -5.15 19.98 7.80
CA THR A 449 -5.52 21.36 8.15
C THR A 449 -6.55 21.38 9.27
N ALA A 450 -6.79 22.54 9.87
CA ALA A 450 -7.80 22.66 10.92
C ALA A 450 -9.22 22.91 10.38
N GLN A 451 -9.34 23.24 9.09
CA GLN A 451 -10.60 23.58 8.48
C GLN A 451 -11.28 22.31 7.97
N LYS A 452 -12.43 21.99 8.56
CA LYS A 452 -13.32 20.96 8.05
C LYS A 452 -14.02 21.45 6.80
N GLU A 453 -13.98 20.68 5.73
CA GLU A 453 -14.73 20.96 4.51
C GLU A 453 -15.44 19.70 4.02
N GLU A 454 -16.61 19.91 3.44
CA GLU A 454 -17.32 18.84 2.74
C GLU A 454 -16.84 18.77 1.29
N MET A 455 -16.54 17.56 0.84
CA MET A 455 -16.13 17.33 -0.53
C MET A 455 -17.37 17.30 -1.44
N SER A 456 -17.35 18.09 -2.52
CA SER A 456 -18.43 18.05 -3.51
C SER A 456 -18.49 16.68 -4.22
N SER A 457 -19.59 16.39 -4.91
CA SER A 457 -19.71 15.15 -5.69
C SER A 457 -18.73 15.04 -6.86
N SER A 458 -18.19 16.17 -7.34
CA SER A 458 -17.22 16.24 -8.45
C SER A 458 -15.76 16.26 -7.98
N GLN A 459 -15.52 16.42 -6.66
CA GLN A 459 -14.19 16.43 -6.07
C GLN A 459 -13.80 15.04 -5.58
N LEU A 460 -12.55 14.66 -5.84
CA LEU A 460 -11.92 13.45 -5.29
C LEU A 460 -11.09 13.76 -4.04
N PHE A 461 -10.61 15.00 -3.92
CA PHE A 461 -9.91 15.51 -2.75
C PHE A 461 -10.24 17.00 -2.56
N LEU A 462 -10.19 17.47 -1.32
CA LEU A 462 -10.14 18.91 -1.04
C LEU A 462 -8.80 19.48 -1.54
N VAL A 463 -8.79 20.73 -2.00
CA VAL A 463 -7.62 21.32 -2.66
C VAL A 463 -7.26 22.65 -2.00
N ASN A 464 -5.98 22.82 -1.67
CA ASN A 464 -5.42 24.15 -1.40
C ASN A 464 -4.95 24.76 -2.74
N SER A 465 -5.87 25.44 -3.43
CA SER A 465 -5.69 25.89 -4.82
C SER A 465 -4.44 26.73 -5.04
N THR A 466 -4.11 27.62 -4.09
CA THR A 466 -2.95 28.52 -4.21
C THR A 466 -1.63 27.76 -4.15
N VAL A 467 -1.48 26.85 -3.19
CA VAL A 467 -0.24 26.07 -3.03
C VAL A 467 -0.14 25.00 -4.11
N MET A 468 -1.23 24.28 -4.37
CA MET A 468 -1.26 23.22 -5.38
C MET A 468 -1.01 23.77 -6.79
N TYR A 469 -1.56 24.95 -7.14
CA TYR A 469 -1.25 25.60 -8.42
C TYR A 469 0.24 25.89 -8.56
N LYS A 470 0.86 26.55 -7.57
CA LYS A 470 2.30 26.82 -7.60
C LYS A 470 3.12 25.52 -7.76
N ASN A 471 2.78 24.50 -6.98
CA ASN A 471 3.50 23.24 -7.01
C ASN A 471 3.39 22.55 -8.37
N MET A 472 2.17 22.38 -8.90
CA MET A 472 1.94 21.68 -10.17
C MET A 472 2.33 22.50 -11.41
N MET A 473 2.20 23.82 -11.35
CA MET A 473 2.43 24.66 -12.52
C MET A 473 3.90 25.08 -12.63
N ASP A 474 4.57 25.35 -11.50
CA ASP A 474 5.88 26.01 -11.50
C ASP A 474 7.03 25.10 -10.99
N ILE A 475 6.73 24.12 -10.12
CA ILE A 475 7.76 23.37 -9.39
C ILE A 475 7.89 21.92 -9.88
N PHE A 476 6.77 21.26 -10.19
CA PHE A 476 6.77 19.85 -10.52
C PHE A 476 7.48 19.57 -11.84
N ASP A 477 8.24 18.48 -11.84
CA ASP A 477 8.91 17.94 -13.01
C ASP A 477 8.05 16.84 -13.62
N PHE A 478 7.60 17.06 -14.86
CA PHE A 478 6.82 16.11 -15.64
C PHE A 478 7.60 15.58 -16.85
N ALA A 479 8.87 15.97 -17.05
CA ALA A 479 9.61 15.68 -18.27
C ALA A 479 9.80 14.17 -18.52
N SER A 480 9.82 13.36 -17.46
CA SER A 480 9.94 11.91 -17.56
C SER A 480 8.65 11.19 -17.98
N ILE A 481 7.48 11.86 -17.91
CA ILE A 481 6.18 11.26 -18.28
C ILE A 481 6.15 10.85 -19.75
N GLU A 482 6.78 11.61 -20.65
CA GLU A 482 6.84 11.30 -22.09
C GLU A 482 7.50 9.94 -22.39
N LYS A 483 8.35 9.46 -21.48
CA LYS A 483 9.09 8.19 -21.59
C LYS A 483 8.52 7.11 -20.68
N ALA A 484 7.35 7.33 -20.08
CA ALA A 484 6.74 6.40 -19.17
C ALA A 484 6.60 5.02 -19.83
N SER A 485 7.13 4.01 -19.15
CA SER A 485 6.91 2.62 -19.50
C SER A 485 5.43 2.26 -19.39
N GLN A 486 5.08 1.06 -19.84
CA GLN A 486 3.67 0.68 -19.90
C GLN A 486 3.03 0.58 -18.50
N SER A 487 3.75 0.06 -17.51
CA SER A 487 3.31 0.01 -16.12
C SER A 487 3.26 1.41 -15.47
N GLU A 488 4.12 2.33 -15.91
CA GLU A 488 4.18 3.71 -15.41
C GLU A 488 3.04 4.61 -15.92
N LYS A 489 2.49 4.31 -17.10
CA LYS A 489 1.34 5.03 -17.65
C LYS A 489 0.10 4.97 -16.74
N TYR A 490 -0.09 3.90 -15.98
CA TYR A 490 -1.14 3.82 -14.96
C TYR A 490 -0.99 4.92 -13.90
N PHE A 491 0.25 5.21 -13.49
CA PHE A 491 0.53 6.32 -12.57
C PHE A 491 0.32 7.68 -13.26
N CYS A 492 0.63 7.79 -14.55
CA CYS A 492 0.38 9.02 -15.31
C CYS A 492 -1.10 9.39 -15.34
N SER A 493 -2.01 8.41 -15.43
CA SER A 493 -3.46 8.64 -15.29
C SER A 493 -3.80 9.33 -13.97
N ASN A 494 -3.09 9.01 -12.88
CA ASN A 494 -3.38 9.62 -11.57
C ASN A 494 -3.10 11.14 -11.55
N TYR A 495 -2.13 11.63 -12.32
CA TYR A 495 -1.90 13.07 -12.44
C TYR A 495 -3.13 13.82 -12.97
N ARG A 496 -3.91 13.21 -13.88
CA ARG A 496 -5.13 13.83 -14.41
C ARG A 496 -6.11 14.20 -13.31
N TYR A 497 -6.24 13.39 -12.26
CA TYR A 497 -7.10 13.71 -11.11
C TYR A 497 -6.65 14.96 -10.38
N PHE A 498 -5.34 15.14 -10.20
CA PHE A 498 -4.82 16.33 -9.52
C PHE A 498 -5.08 17.58 -10.36
N PHE A 499 -4.85 17.51 -11.69
CA PHE A 499 -5.17 18.62 -12.59
C PHE A 499 -6.67 18.94 -12.59
N GLN A 500 -7.51 17.91 -12.68
CA GLN A 500 -8.96 18.05 -12.69
C GLN A 500 -9.51 18.65 -11.40
N ASN A 501 -9.08 18.17 -10.23
CA ASN A 501 -9.52 18.73 -8.94
C ASN A 501 -9.03 20.16 -8.73
N LEU A 502 -7.80 20.47 -9.15
CA LEU A 502 -7.28 21.84 -9.10
C LEU A 502 -8.10 22.76 -10.01
N ALA A 503 -8.37 22.36 -11.26
CA ALA A 503 -9.18 23.13 -12.19
C ALA A 503 -10.61 23.35 -11.66
N ASN A 504 -11.27 22.31 -11.18
CA ASN A 504 -12.61 22.42 -10.60
C ASN A 504 -12.65 23.41 -9.42
N THR A 505 -11.68 23.31 -8.50
CA THR A 505 -11.59 24.23 -7.36
C THR A 505 -11.35 25.68 -7.82
N LEU A 506 -10.52 25.90 -8.84
CA LEU A 506 -10.30 27.23 -9.41
C LEU A 506 -11.58 27.79 -10.07
N ILE A 507 -12.40 26.95 -10.71
CA ILE A 507 -13.69 27.35 -11.29
C ILE A 507 -14.66 27.79 -10.18
N VAL A 508 -14.75 27.02 -9.10
CA VAL A 508 -15.56 27.38 -7.91
C VAL A 508 -15.09 28.70 -7.31
N GLU A 509 -13.79 28.97 -7.33
CA GLU A 509 -13.20 30.25 -6.92
C GLU A 509 -13.30 31.37 -7.97
N HIS A 510 -14.02 31.16 -9.08
CA HIS A 510 -14.17 32.08 -10.20
C HIS A 510 -12.86 32.48 -10.91
N LYS A 511 -11.83 31.63 -10.86
CA LYS A 511 -10.53 31.81 -11.51
C LYS A 511 -10.44 31.03 -12.83
N ASN A 512 -11.36 31.30 -13.74
CA ASN A 512 -11.54 30.51 -14.97
C ASN A 512 -10.28 30.50 -15.87
N ASP A 513 -9.54 31.61 -15.98
CA ASP A 513 -8.30 31.66 -16.78
C ASP A 513 -7.22 30.73 -16.22
N SER A 514 -7.11 30.66 -14.88
CA SER A 514 -6.19 29.74 -14.21
C SER A 514 -6.63 28.30 -14.38
N ALA A 515 -7.94 28.03 -14.25
CA ALA A 515 -8.51 26.70 -14.48
C ALA A 515 -8.22 26.22 -15.91
N LYS A 516 -8.46 27.07 -16.92
CA LYS A 516 -8.13 26.78 -18.32
C LYS A 516 -6.65 26.42 -18.49
N THR A 517 -5.75 27.19 -17.88
CA THR A 517 -4.30 26.94 -17.95
C THR A 517 -3.92 25.58 -17.35
N VAL A 518 -4.54 25.20 -16.23
CA VAL A 518 -4.33 23.90 -15.58
C VAL A 518 -4.84 22.75 -16.48
N LEU A 519 -6.04 22.89 -17.05
CA LEU A 519 -6.61 21.89 -17.96
C LEU A 519 -5.76 21.75 -19.24
N ASP A 520 -5.35 22.87 -19.83
CA ASP A 520 -4.54 22.88 -21.05
C ASP A 520 -3.19 22.15 -20.81
N LYS A 521 -2.53 22.45 -19.67
CA LYS A 521 -1.29 21.75 -19.28
C LYS A 521 -1.52 20.25 -19.12
N CYS A 522 -2.61 19.82 -18.49
CA CYS A 522 -2.93 18.40 -18.33
C CYS A 522 -3.00 17.65 -19.66
N ILE A 523 -3.66 18.25 -20.66
CA ILE A 523 -3.81 17.65 -22.00
C ILE A 523 -2.47 17.64 -22.75
N GLU A 524 -1.66 18.68 -22.58
CA GLU A 524 -0.32 18.76 -23.16
C GLU A 524 0.61 17.67 -22.62
N ILE A 525 0.69 17.52 -21.28
CA ILE A 525 1.65 16.61 -20.65
C ILE A 525 1.22 15.13 -20.66
N ILE A 526 -0.10 14.87 -20.67
CA ILE A 526 -0.66 13.50 -20.66
C ILE A 526 -1.68 13.37 -21.81
N PRO A 527 -1.23 13.49 -23.08
CA PRO A 527 -2.12 13.43 -24.23
C PRO A 527 -2.63 12.01 -24.46
N ASN A 528 -3.72 11.87 -25.22
CA ASN A 528 -4.32 10.58 -25.57
C ASN A 528 -3.33 9.56 -26.15
N LYS A 529 -2.34 10.02 -26.92
CA LYS A 529 -1.32 9.17 -27.53
C LYS A 529 -0.40 8.50 -26.49
N LEU A 530 -0.14 9.18 -25.37
CA LEU A 530 0.71 8.67 -24.31
C LEU A 530 -0.09 7.75 -23.39
N VAL A 531 -1.21 8.28 -22.88
CA VAL A 531 -2.17 7.56 -22.04
C VAL A 531 -3.54 7.73 -22.69
N PRO A 532 -4.17 6.67 -23.19
CA PRO A 532 -5.51 6.77 -23.77
C PRO A 532 -6.50 7.48 -22.83
N PHE A 533 -7.35 8.31 -23.40
CA PHE A 533 -8.48 8.94 -22.72
C PHE A 533 -9.51 7.89 -22.37
N ASP A 534 -9.86 7.79 -21.10
CA ASP A 534 -10.82 6.86 -20.50
C ASP A 534 -11.95 7.61 -19.77
N TYR A 535 -12.74 6.89 -18.97
CA TYR A 535 -13.86 7.45 -18.19
C TYR A 535 -13.49 8.73 -17.43
N TYR A 536 -12.27 8.84 -16.90
CA TYR A 536 -11.89 9.97 -16.04
C TYR A 536 -11.81 11.30 -16.78
N MET A 537 -11.74 11.26 -18.12
CA MET A 537 -11.80 12.47 -18.93
C MET A 537 -13.16 13.18 -18.84
N VAL A 538 -14.24 12.54 -18.39
CA VAL A 538 -15.56 13.18 -18.24
C VAL A 538 -15.50 14.41 -17.34
N TYR A 539 -14.70 14.38 -16.28
CA TYR A 539 -14.56 15.52 -15.37
C TYR A 539 -13.69 16.64 -15.95
N ILE A 540 -12.72 16.31 -16.79
CA ILE A 540 -11.93 17.30 -17.54
C ILE A 540 -12.82 17.98 -18.59
N ILE A 541 -13.67 17.21 -19.29
CA ILE A 541 -14.68 17.70 -20.23
C ILE A 541 -15.65 18.65 -19.53
N GLU A 542 -16.20 18.22 -18.40
CA GLU A 542 -17.11 19.04 -17.58
C GLU A 542 -16.47 20.38 -17.21
N ASN A 543 -15.23 20.37 -16.71
CA ASN A 543 -14.52 21.60 -16.35
C ASN A 543 -14.29 22.54 -17.56
N TYR A 544 -13.93 22.02 -18.74
CA TYR A 544 -13.80 22.84 -19.95
C TYR A 544 -15.15 23.45 -20.37
N TYR A 545 -16.24 22.68 -20.30
CA TYR A 545 -17.58 23.21 -20.55
C TYR A 545 -18.00 24.29 -19.55
N SER A 546 -17.73 24.10 -18.27
CA SER A 546 -18.07 25.07 -17.21
C SER A 546 -17.40 26.44 -17.41
N ILE A 547 -16.25 26.49 -18.11
CA ILE A 547 -15.54 27.75 -18.42
C ILE A 547 -15.77 28.24 -19.86
N GLY A 548 -16.64 27.60 -20.63
CA GLY A 548 -17.01 28.01 -21.98
C GLY A 548 -16.06 27.55 -23.09
N GLU A 549 -15.13 26.63 -22.81
CA GLU A 549 -14.19 26.07 -23.79
C GLU A 549 -14.81 24.87 -24.54
N PHE A 550 -15.96 25.11 -25.18
CA PHE A 550 -16.79 24.06 -25.78
C PHE A 550 -16.07 23.26 -26.87
N GLU A 551 -15.31 23.93 -27.74
CA GLU A 551 -14.65 23.27 -28.87
C GLU A 551 -13.59 22.25 -28.42
N LYS A 552 -12.82 22.58 -27.37
CA LYS A 552 -11.83 21.65 -26.79
C LYS A 552 -12.50 20.47 -26.12
N ALA A 553 -13.52 20.71 -25.31
CA ALA A 553 -14.30 19.65 -24.68
C ALA A 553 -14.90 18.69 -25.72
N ASN A 554 -15.48 19.24 -26.80
CA ASN A 554 -16.01 18.46 -27.93
C ASN A 554 -14.94 17.60 -28.63
N GLN A 555 -13.71 18.11 -28.78
CA GLN A 555 -12.60 17.33 -29.34
C GLN A 555 -12.21 16.15 -28.44
N ILE A 556 -12.17 16.37 -27.12
CA ILE A 556 -11.88 15.30 -26.15
C ILE A 556 -12.99 14.24 -26.17
N ILE A 557 -14.27 14.66 -26.23
CA ILE A 557 -15.41 13.73 -26.36
C ILE A 557 -15.28 12.85 -27.60
N LYS A 558 -14.98 13.43 -28.77
CA LYS A 558 -14.75 12.67 -30.00
C LYS A 558 -13.67 11.61 -29.83
N GLN A 559 -12.54 12.00 -29.23
CA GLN A 559 -11.43 11.08 -29.00
C GLN A 559 -11.79 9.98 -28.00
N LEU A 560 -12.49 10.33 -26.91
CA LEU A 560 -12.93 9.37 -25.90
C LEU A 560 -13.91 8.34 -26.48
N ILE A 561 -14.91 8.79 -27.26
CA ILE A 561 -15.85 7.89 -27.93
C ILE A 561 -15.12 6.99 -28.93
N TYR A 562 -14.16 7.52 -29.69
CA TYR A 562 -13.32 6.71 -30.58
C TYR A 562 -12.57 5.63 -29.79
N ASN A 563 -11.95 5.97 -28.66
CA ASN A 563 -11.23 5.01 -27.83
C ASN A 563 -12.16 3.91 -27.30
N LEU A 564 -13.35 4.27 -26.81
CA LEU A 564 -14.32 3.30 -26.29
C LEU A 564 -14.83 2.35 -27.39
N LYS A 565 -15.11 2.86 -28.59
CA LYS A 565 -15.52 2.03 -29.74
C LYS A 565 -14.43 1.05 -30.18
N ASN A 566 -13.16 1.47 -30.08
CA ASN A 566 -12.00 0.68 -30.47
C ASN A 566 -11.25 0.13 -29.25
N ALA A 567 -11.96 -0.17 -28.15
CA ALA A 567 -11.34 -0.43 -26.87
C ALA A 567 -10.30 -1.56 -26.91
N ASN A 568 -10.57 -2.64 -27.65
CA ASN A 568 -9.65 -3.77 -27.78
C ASN A 568 -8.33 -3.44 -28.51
N GLU A 569 -8.29 -2.35 -29.28
CA GLU A 569 -7.08 -1.89 -30.00
C GLU A 569 -6.35 -0.78 -29.23
N VAL A 570 -7.10 0.01 -28.46
CA VAL A 570 -6.60 1.22 -27.78
C VAL A 570 -6.13 0.93 -26.36
N TYR A 571 -6.82 0.08 -25.62
CA TYR A 571 -6.51 -0.23 -24.23
C TYR A 571 -5.91 -1.62 -24.08
N GLU A 572 -5.10 -1.77 -23.04
CA GLU A 572 -4.49 -3.04 -22.71
C GLU A 572 -5.47 -3.99 -22.05
N GLU A 573 -5.23 -5.29 -22.22
CA GLU A 573 -6.06 -6.36 -21.68
C GLU A 573 -6.39 -6.19 -20.19
N LYS A 574 -5.39 -5.79 -19.38
CA LYS A 574 -5.56 -5.54 -17.93
C LYS A 574 -6.56 -4.40 -17.64
N SER A 575 -6.64 -3.40 -18.51
CA SER A 575 -7.60 -2.29 -18.38
C SER A 575 -8.94 -2.55 -19.07
N LEU A 576 -9.01 -3.51 -20.00
CA LEU A 576 -10.22 -3.73 -20.81
C LEU A 576 -11.46 -4.04 -19.97
N LEU A 577 -11.31 -4.79 -18.89
CA LEU A 577 -12.44 -5.12 -18.02
C LEU A 577 -13.04 -3.84 -17.42
N GLN A 578 -12.21 -3.03 -16.77
CA GLN A 578 -12.63 -1.78 -16.16
C GLN A 578 -13.20 -0.79 -17.19
N ILE A 579 -12.59 -0.71 -18.37
CA ILE A 579 -13.09 0.14 -19.46
C ILE A 579 -14.48 -0.32 -19.90
N LYS A 580 -14.71 -1.63 -20.06
CA LYS A 580 -16.03 -2.18 -20.44
C LYS A 580 -17.07 -1.95 -19.35
N GLU A 581 -16.70 -2.15 -18.08
CA GLU A 581 -17.58 -1.90 -16.94
C GLU A 581 -18.01 -0.43 -16.85
N ASN A 582 -17.11 0.50 -17.17
CA ASN A 582 -17.40 1.94 -17.11
C ASN A 582 -17.98 2.52 -18.40
N GLN A 583 -18.05 1.75 -19.50
CA GLN A 583 -18.39 2.29 -20.82
C GLN A 583 -19.78 2.93 -20.86
N GLU A 584 -20.79 2.25 -20.31
CA GLU A 584 -22.17 2.75 -20.28
C GLU A 584 -22.28 4.03 -19.46
N ALA A 585 -21.72 4.03 -18.24
CA ALA A 585 -21.67 5.21 -17.38
C ALA A 585 -20.91 6.39 -18.03
N THR A 586 -19.86 6.09 -18.81
CA THR A 586 -19.11 7.11 -19.56
C THR A 586 -20.00 7.79 -20.59
N LEU A 587 -20.71 6.99 -21.40
CA LEU A 587 -21.58 7.50 -22.47
C LEU A 587 -22.78 8.26 -21.90
N GLU A 588 -23.39 7.75 -20.83
CA GLU A 588 -24.48 8.43 -20.12
C GLU A 588 -24.01 9.81 -19.61
N LYS A 589 -22.84 9.88 -18.97
CA LYS A 589 -22.31 11.15 -18.47
C LYS A 589 -21.97 12.13 -19.59
N ILE A 590 -21.43 11.67 -20.72
CA ILE A 590 -21.19 12.52 -21.89
C ILE A 590 -22.51 13.09 -22.43
N ASN A 591 -23.56 12.27 -22.52
CA ASN A 591 -24.88 12.70 -22.98
C ASN A 591 -25.50 13.74 -22.03
N GLU A 592 -25.39 13.53 -20.72
CA GLU A 592 -25.82 14.48 -19.69
C GLU A 592 -25.12 15.83 -19.87
N LEU A 593 -23.78 15.82 -19.97
CA LEU A 593 -22.98 17.03 -20.14
C LEU A 593 -23.30 17.74 -21.45
N ALA A 594 -23.37 17.03 -22.58
CA ALA A 594 -23.70 17.64 -23.85
C ALA A 594 -25.11 18.25 -23.86
N SER A 595 -26.09 17.61 -23.20
CA SER A 595 -27.43 18.18 -23.01
C SER A 595 -27.37 19.46 -22.17
N GLN A 596 -26.73 19.39 -20.99
CA GLN A 596 -26.59 20.51 -20.04
C GLN A 596 -25.96 21.75 -20.69
N TYR A 597 -24.98 21.56 -21.56
CA TYR A 597 -24.23 22.65 -22.21
C TYR A 597 -24.65 22.90 -23.68
N SER A 598 -25.79 22.34 -24.12
CA SER A 598 -26.33 22.52 -25.48
C SER A 598 -25.37 22.13 -26.62
N GLN A 599 -24.64 21.02 -26.45
CA GLN A 599 -23.67 20.45 -27.39
C GLN A 599 -24.13 19.11 -28.02
N LEU A 600 -25.42 18.78 -28.02
CA LEU A 600 -25.94 17.46 -28.46
C LEU A 600 -25.56 17.08 -29.91
N GLU A 601 -25.37 18.06 -30.80
CA GLU A 601 -24.95 17.82 -32.19
C GLU A 601 -23.65 17.00 -32.29
N ILE A 602 -22.79 17.05 -31.26
CA ILE A 602 -21.54 16.30 -31.24
C ILE A 602 -21.75 14.79 -31.09
N ILE A 603 -22.80 14.38 -30.38
CA ILE A 603 -23.12 12.97 -30.10
C ILE A 603 -23.83 12.37 -31.31
N GLU A 604 -24.82 13.08 -31.87
CA GLU A 604 -25.61 12.61 -33.02
C GLU A 604 -24.75 12.33 -34.26
N ASN A 605 -23.64 13.07 -34.42
CA ASN A 605 -22.68 12.86 -35.50
C ASN A 605 -21.73 11.68 -35.27
N LEU A 606 -21.68 11.12 -34.06
CA LEU A 606 -20.83 9.98 -33.70
C LEU A 606 -21.63 8.67 -33.60
N GLU A 607 -22.95 8.70 -33.49
CA GLU A 607 -23.80 7.49 -33.53
C GLU A 607 -24.04 6.97 -34.96
N LYS A 608 -23.86 7.84 -35.96
CA LYS A 608 -23.79 7.48 -37.39
C LYS A 608 -22.39 6.97 -37.75
#